data_AF-A0AA43EH51-F1
#
_entry.id   AF-A0AA43EH51-F1
#
_cell.length_a   1.000
_cell.length_b   1.000
_cell.length_c   1.000
_cell.angle_alpha   90.00
_cell.angle_beta   90.00
_cell.angle_gamma   90.00
#
_symmetry.space_group_name_H-M   'P 1'
#
loop_
_entity.id
_entity.type
_entity.pdbx_description
1 polymer ?
#
loop_
_entity_poly.entity_id
_entity_poly.type
_entity_poly.pdbx_seq_one_letter_code
_entity_poly.pdbx_strand_id
1 'polypeptide(L)'
;MSDTGPSSLTWDEFCGLLDGSWRDRSRSNAMVSDRCFFEADPEKRLLEVWCLKVSGMHALCSNLADEHERIHSARGMIDPEQVIVQFPERRTSMLPMYWNATVSLVARESEHHVVFENMPAEMASSLTMLPASMNLAYVSPRVRDWPMGKMISVTALVQSIDPIPEDDPGHMRGLIRVHVIADGLQAEEFSDHDVFRLSLPIGEQRGRCMDLWARKIESPERGIIVTGRTDCLSLEEWKLVTGAVGTVRSSVEAAVYRAVSPADDVYSCGMLLLRALLGSDEQCWTRACEYLPSIVQGLEPVVQGLEEDDHYARYVRVKDRVSESTHCFKAEAQIPEAIWWDAVVAVLRACSTIQGFSYASEAATYDPSPARGLARELEVLARRARTELFEADQRDAMILRVCEHAMNRRAVCVS
;
A
#
# COMPACT_ATOMS: atom_id res chain seq x y z
N MET A 1 36.25 22.24 12.23
CA MET A 1 35.08 21.44 12.63
C MET A 1 34.09 21.52 11.50
N SER A 2 33.98 20.45 10.72
CA SER A 2 33.14 20.35 9.52
C SER A 2 31.69 20.13 9.93
N ASP A 3 30.86 21.13 9.67
CA ASP A 3 29.41 21.06 9.79
C ASP A 3 28.89 20.17 8.63
N THR A 4 28.80 18.86 8.88
CA THR A 4 28.16 17.91 7.96
C THR A 4 26.65 18.07 8.11
N GLY A 5 25.93 18.26 6.99
CA GLY A 5 24.47 18.26 7.00
C GLY A 5 23.88 16.96 7.58
N PRO A 6 22.55 16.87 7.72
CA PRO A 6 21.92 15.66 8.25
C PRO A 6 22.32 14.45 7.40
N SER A 7 22.88 13.42 8.04
CA SER A 7 23.28 12.16 7.40
C SER A 7 22.09 11.35 6.88
N SER A 8 20.90 11.68 7.36
CA SER A 8 19.64 11.02 7.06
C SER A 8 18.48 12.00 7.13
N LEU A 9 17.48 11.83 6.27
CA LEU A 9 16.25 12.59 6.20
C LEU A 9 15.05 11.65 6.17
N THR A 10 13.88 12.07 6.63
CA THR A 10 12.62 11.37 6.32
C THR A 10 12.24 11.58 4.84
N TRP A 11 11.24 10.87 4.34
CA TRP A 11 10.82 11.00 2.94
C TRP A 11 10.28 12.40 2.60
N ASP A 12 9.41 12.94 3.46
CA ASP A 12 8.83 14.28 3.26
C ASP A 12 9.89 15.37 3.36
N GLU A 13 10.82 15.20 4.30
CA GLU A 13 12.02 16.00 4.45
C GLU A 13 12.86 15.99 3.15
N PHE A 14 13.18 14.81 2.63
CA PHE A 14 13.92 14.69 1.36
C PHE A 14 13.17 15.34 0.19
N CYS A 15 11.87 15.13 0.06
CA CYS A 15 11.06 15.74 -1.00
C CYS A 15 11.04 17.28 -0.87
N GLY A 16 10.84 17.82 0.34
CA GLY A 16 10.87 19.26 0.59
C GLY A 16 12.24 19.88 0.36
N LEU A 17 13.33 19.14 0.60
CA LEU A 17 14.69 19.56 0.26
C LEU A 17 14.87 19.68 -1.26
N LEU A 18 14.38 18.72 -2.03
CA LEU A 18 14.47 18.73 -3.49
C LEU A 18 13.63 19.85 -4.12
N ASP A 19 12.43 20.09 -3.58
CA ASP A 19 11.48 21.12 -4.04
C ASP A 19 11.93 22.54 -3.66
N GLY A 20 12.95 22.67 -2.80
CA GLY A 20 13.44 23.97 -2.31
C GLY A 20 12.51 24.64 -1.30
N SER A 21 11.53 23.90 -0.76
CA SER A 21 10.57 24.37 0.24
C SER A 21 11.09 24.26 1.67
N TRP A 22 12.09 23.40 1.92
CA TRP A 22 12.68 23.25 3.23
C TRP A 22 13.44 24.52 3.65
N ARG A 23 12.81 25.28 4.54
CA ARG A 23 13.39 26.43 5.23
C ARG A 23 14.23 25.98 6.42
N ASP A 24 15.43 25.48 6.18
CA ASP A 24 16.50 25.69 7.16
C ASP A 24 17.56 26.61 6.55
N ARG A 25 17.27 27.92 6.65
CA ARG A 25 18.16 29.01 6.25
C ARG A 25 19.28 29.25 7.27
N SER A 26 19.46 28.38 8.28
CA SER A 26 20.37 28.64 9.39
C SER A 26 21.68 27.86 9.35
N ARG A 27 21.86 26.84 8.48
CA ARG A 27 23.14 26.13 8.35
C ARG A 27 23.44 25.74 6.90
N SER A 28 24.62 26.17 6.42
CA SER A 28 25.32 25.79 5.17
C SER A 28 25.28 26.75 3.97
N ASN A 29 25.75 27.99 4.17
CA ASN A 29 26.36 28.80 3.09
C ASN A 29 27.74 28.25 2.60
N ALA A 30 28.00 26.95 2.72
CA ALA A 30 29.33 26.37 2.42
C ALA A 30 29.32 25.08 1.57
N MET A 31 28.18 24.63 1.01
CA MET A 31 28.09 23.45 0.13
C MET A 31 27.04 23.62 -0.98
N VAL A 32 27.23 24.59 -1.87
CA VAL A 32 26.21 25.02 -2.85
C VAL A 32 26.64 24.75 -4.31
N SER A 33 27.35 23.66 -4.61
CA SER A 33 27.74 23.41 -6.02
C SER A 33 27.94 21.94 -6.40
N ASP A 34 27.14 21.01 -5.85
CA ASP A 34 27.32 19.58 -6.14
C ASP A 34 26.13 18.69 -5.70
N ARG A 35 24.93 19.29 -5.56
CA ARG A 35 23.75 18.55 -5.05
C ARG A 35 23.01 17.84 -6.18
N CYS A 36 22.87 18.55 -7.30
CA CYS A 36 22.23 18.12 -8.54
C CYS A 36 23.16 18.41 -9.74
N PHE A 37 22.98 17.70 -10.86
CA PHE A 37 23.70 17.94 -12.12
C PHE A 37 23.27 19.24 -12.79
N PHE A 38 21.97 19.56 -12.75
CA PHE A 38 21.39 20.63 -13.55
C PHE A 38 21.01 21.86 -12.72
N GLU A 39 21.78 22.19 -11.67
CA GLU A 39 21.49 23.35 -10.80
C GLU A 39 21.33 24.68 -11.57
N ALA A 40 22.01 24.83 -12.72
CA ALA A 40 21.97 26.02 -13.57
C ALA A 40 20.89 25.99 -14.67
N ASP A 41 20.23 24.84 -14.90
CA ASP A 41 19.17 24.67 -15.90
C ASP A 41 17.86 24.34 -15.18
N PRO A 42 16.96 25.32 -15.00
CA PRO A 42 15.72 25.12 -14.26
C PRO A 42 14.84 23.99 -14.82
N GLU A 43 14.84 23.78 -16.13
CA GLU A 43 13.96 22.78 -16.76
C GLU A 43 14.48 21.37 -16.52
N LYS A 44 15.78 21.16 -16.78
CA LYS A 44 16.42 19.87 -16.48
C LYS A 44 16.47 19.59 -14.98
N ARG A 45 16.54 20.63 -14.14
CA ARG A 45 16.49 20.47 -12.68
C ARG A 45 15.16 19.88 -12.21
N LEU A 46 14.03 20.31 -12.75
CA LEU A 46 12.72 19.76 -12.35
C LEU A 46 12.61 18.27 -12.72
N LEU A 47 13.03 17.91 -13.94
CA LEU A 47 13.06 16.53 -14.38
C LEU A 47 14.05 15.67 -13.58
N GLU A 48 15.19 16.24 -13.17
CA GLU A 48 16.16 15.62 -12.27
C GLU A 48 15.55 15.37 -10.87
N VAL A 49 14.90 16.36 -10.28
CA VAL A 49 14.20 16.23 -8.98
C VAL A 49 13.15 15.12 -9.06
N TRP A 50 12.34 15.13 -10.11
CA TRP A 50 11.34 14.09 -10.35
C TRP A 50 11.98 12.71 -10.48
N CYS A 51 13.07 12.59 -11.24
CA CYS A 51 13.79 11.34 -11.43
C CYS A 51 14.35 10.78 -10.11
N LEU A 52 14.87 11.65 -9.24
CA LEU A 52 15.36 11.27 -7.92
C LEU A 52 14.23 10.76 -7.01
N LYS A 53 13.08 11.45 -6.99
CA LYS A 53 11.88 11.01 -6.25
C LYS A 53 11.38 9.65 -6.73
N VAL A 54 11.22 9.45 -8.04
CA VAL A 54 10.75 8.17 -8.60
C VAL A 54 11.77 7.05 -8.38
N SER A 55 13.07 7.34 -8.50
CA SER A 55 14.12 6.36 -8.21
C SER A 55 14.13 5.96 -6.72
N GLY A 56 13.90 6.91 -5.81
CA GLY A 56 13.75 6.64 -4.38
C GLY A 56 12.53 5.78 -4.07
N MET A 57 11.39 6.07 -4.69
CA MET A 57 10.17 5.26 -4.55
C MET A 57 10.33 3.85 -5.13
N HIS A 58 11.03 3.70 -6.27
CA HIS A 58 11.40 2.39 -6.80
C HIS A 58 12.22 1.59 -5.77
N ALA A 59 13.25 2.20 -5.19
CA ALA A 59 14.09 1.55 -4.17
C ALA A 59 13.26 1.14 -2.93
N LEU A 60 12.38 2.01 -2.46
CA LEU A 60 11.45 1.72 -1.36
C LEU A 60 10.56 0.50 -1.68
N CYS A 61 9.91 0.49 -2.84
CA CYS A 61 8.99 -0.59 -3.23
C CYS A 61 9.75 -1.92 -3.43
N SER A 62 10.96 -1.88 -3.99
CA SER A 62 11.81 -3.06 -4.12
C SER A 62 12.22 -3.63 -2.77
N ASN A 63 12.68 -2.79 -1.83
CA ASN A 63 13.04 -3.22 -0.48
C ASN A 63 11.82 -3.79 0.27
N LEU A 64 10.66 -3.18 0.10
CA LEU A 64 9.41 -3.65 0.70
C LEU A 64 8.97 -5.00 0.12
N ALA A 65 9.09 -5.18 -1.21
CA ALA A 65 8.80 -6.45 -1.86
C ALA A 65 9.72 -7.57 -1.34
N ASP A 66 11.04 -7.31 -1.26
CA ASP A 66 12.01 -8.24 -0.69
C ASP A 66 11.67 -8.58 0.78
N GLU A 67 11.21 -7.60 1.56
CA GLU A 67 10.78 -7.82 2.94
C GLU A 67 9.55 -8.73 2.98
N HIS A 68 8.47 -8.42 2.25
CA HIS A 68 7.25 -9.21 2.18
C HIS A 68 7.51 -10.67 1.78
N GLU A 69 8.29 -10.89 0.72
CA GLU A 69 8.63 -12.22 0.22
C GLU A 69 9.49 -12.99 1.23
N ARG A 70 10.34 -12.31 2.01
CA ARG A 70 11.18 -12.93 3.03
C ARG A 70 10.39 -13.31 4.29
N ILE A 71 9.56 -12.42 4.83
CA ILE A 71 8.90 -12.60 6.14
C ILE A 71 7.47 -13.14 6.02
N HIS A 72 6.89 -13.14 4.83
CA HIS A 72 5.50 -13.56 4.58
C HIS A 72 4.50 -12.82 5.49
N SER A 73 4.73 -11.52 5.67
CA SER A 73 3.92 -10.65 6.50
C SER A 73 3.94 -9.23 5.94
N ALA A 74 2.80 -8.56 6.06
CA ALA A 74 2.69 -7.12 5.79
C ALA A 74 3.43 -6.34 6.88
N ARG A 75 3.91 -5.16 6.53
CA ARG A 75 4.60 -4.29 7.47
C ARG A 75 3.65 -3.58 8.44
N GLY A 76 2.46 -3.22 7.97
CA GLY A 76 1.47 -2.54 8.80
C GLY A 76 1.23 -1.09 8.41
N MET A 77 1.24 -0.79 7.11
CA MET A 77 1.20 0.53 6.47
C MET A 77 2.51 1.32 6.66
N ILE A 78 2.74 2.31 5.80
CA ILE A 78 3.99 3.08 5.75
C ILE A 78 3.71 4.58 5.79
N ASP A 79 4.23 5.25 6.82
CA ASP A 79 4.18 6.72 6.96
C ASP A 79 5.50 7.34 6.45
N PRO A 80 5.50 8.56 5.88
CA PRO A 80 6.71 9.30 5.53
C PRO A 80 7.82 9.30 6.60
N GLU A 81 7.45 9.36 7.88
CA GLU A 81 8.42 9.36 9.00
C GLU A 81 9.21 8.05 9.12
N GLN A 82 8.67 6.96 8.58
CA GLN A 82 9.30 5.62 8.63
C GLN A 82 10.23 5.37 7.45
N VAL A 83 10.24 6.25 6.45
CA VAL A 83 11.07 6.12 5.24
C VAL A 83 12.28 7.03 5.39
N ILE A 84 13.46 6.43 5.52
CA ILE A 84 14.71 7.15 5.76
C ILE A 84 15.54 7.17 4.48
N VAL A 85 15.87 8.37 4.04
CA VAL A 85 16.79 8.66 2.96
C VAL A 85 18.15 8.99 3.55
N GLN A 86 19.15 8.16 3.27
CA GLN A 86 20.51 8.31 3.77
C GLN A 86 21.44 8.78 2.65
N PHE A 87 22.40 9.64 3.00
CA PHE A 87 23.44 10.08 2.08
C PHE A 87 24.78 9.48 2.48
N PRO A 88 25.62 9.08 1.51
CA PRO A 88 26.92 8.53 1.82
C PRO A 88 27.80 9.56 2.54
N GLU A 89 28.42 9.14 3.66
CA GLU A 89 29.34 9.97 4.45
C GLU A 89 30.56 10.44 3.64
N ARG A 90 30.97 9.64 2.66
CA ARG A 90 32.06 9.94 1.74
C ARG A 90 31.50 10.30 0.38
N ARG A 91 31.74 11.53 -0.07
CA ARG A 91 31.48 11.93 -1.45
C ARG A 91 32.22 11.01 -2.39
N THR A 92 31.50 10.33 -3.26
CA THR A 92 32.08 9.71 -4.44
C THR A 92 32.39 10.84 -5.44
N SER A 93 33.51 10.77 -6.15
CA SER A 93 33.93 11.83 -7.08
C SER A 93 33.15 11.84 -8.40
N MET A 94 32.13 10.98 -8.56
CA MET A 94 31.52 10.68 -9.86
C MET A 94 30.06 11.14 -10.00
N LEU A 95 29.31 11.25 -8.89
CA LEU A 95 27.89 11.61 -8.93
C LEU A 95 27.57 12.67 -7.85
N PRO A 96 26.64 13.61 -8.12
CA PRO A 96 26.13 14.53 -7.11
C PRO A 96 25.55 13.79 -5.91
N MET A 97 25.52 14.47 -4.76
CA MET A 97 25.17 13.84 -3.47
C MET A 97 23.81 13.13 -3.51
N TYR A 98 22.77 13.76 -4.09
CA TYR A 98 21.41 13.22 -4.06
C TYR A 98 21.23 11.98 -4.94
N TRP A 99 22.06 11.81 -5.97
CA TRP A 99 22.03 10.61 -6.83
C TRP A 99 22.59 9.37 -6.16
N ASN A 100 23.34 9.54 -5.07
CA ASN A 100 23.87 8.44 -4.28
C ASN A 100 23.02 8.15 -3.04
N ALA A 101 21.85 8.77 -2.91
CA ALA A 101 20.98 8.57 -1.76
C ALA A 101 20.44 7.13 -1.74
N THR A 102 20.39 6.54 -0.56
CA THR A 102 19.80 5.22 -0.33
C THR A 102 18.53 5.35 0.48
N VAL A 103 17.48 4.65 0.07
CA VAL A 103 16.20 4.63 0.79
C VAL A 103 16.09 3.35 1.61
N SER A 104 15.66 3.48 2.86
CA SER A 104 15.46 2.37 3.78
C SER A 104 14.21 2.62 4.63
N LEU A 105 13.66 1.56 5.21
CA LEU A 105 12.60 1.65 6.21
C LEU A 105 13.22 1.57 7.60
N VAL A 106 12.74 2.39 8.54
CA VAL A 106 13.08 2.25 9.97
C VAL A 106 12.81 0.82 10.40
N ALA A 107 13.57 0.25 11.34
CA ALA A 107 13.25 -1.10 11.83
C ALA A 107 11.83 -1.15 12.41
N ARG A 108 11.13 -2.25 12.18
CA ARG A 108 9.79 -2.49 12.75
C ARG A 108 9.95 -2.46 14.28
N GLU A 109 9.35 -1.49 14.96
CA GLU A 109 9.20 -1.62 16.42
C GLU A 109 8.37 -2.87 16.68
N SER A 110 8.73 -3.64 17.71
CA SER A 110 8.07 -4.89 18.05
C SER A 110 6.56 -4.71 18.01
N GLU A 111 5.91 -5.43 17.09
CA GLU A 111 4.47 -5.31 16.83
C GLU A 111 3.73 -5.44 18.14
N HIS A 112 2.88 -4.45 18.42
CA HIS A 112 1.91 -4.58 19.49
C HIS A 112 0.82 -5.53 18.99
N HIS A 113 1.12 -6.83 19.04
CA HIS A 113 0.15 -7.86 18.73
C HIS A 113 -1.07 -7.64 19.63
N VAL A 114 -2.25 -7.70 19.01
CA VAL A 114 -3.48 -7.53 19.75
C VAL A 114 -3.69 -8.78 20.60
N VAL A 115 -3.64 -8.63 21.92
CA VAL A 115 -3.94 -9.72 22.83
C VAL A 115 -5.30 -9.43 23.47
N PHE A 116 -6.31 -10.19 23.05
CA PHE A 116 -7.58 -10.27 23.76
C PHE A 116 -7.63 -11.53 24.60
N GLU A 117 -8.34 -11.47 25.72
CA GLU A 117 -8.60 -12.62 26.57
C GLU A 117 -9.30 -13.73 25.75
N ASN A 118 -8.79 -14.96 25.85
CA ASN A 118 -9.28 -16.14 25.13
C ASN A 118 -9.18 -16.13 23.60
N MET A 119 -8.53 -15.13 22.99
CA MET A 119 -8.22 -15.17 21.55
C MET A 119 -7.16 -16.25 21.26
N PRO A 120 -7.36 -17.12 20.25
CA PRO A 120 -6.33 -18.04 19.81
C PRO A 120 -5.06 -17.31 19.36
N ALA A 121 -3.88 -17.78 19.78
CA ALA A 121 -2.59 -17.15 19.46
C ALA A 121 -2.35 -17.00 17.95
N GLU A 122 -2.82 -17.96 17.16
CA GLU A 122 -2.78 -17.95 15.70
C GLU A 122 -3.60 -16.82 15.08
N MET A 123 -4.67 -16.37 15.74
CA MET A 123 -5.49 -15.22 15.35
C MET A 123 -4.84 -13.91 15.78
N ALA A 124 -4.26 -13.86 16.99
CA ALA A 124 -3.54 -12.70 17.48
C ALA A 124 -2.33 -12.35 16.59
N SER A 125 -1.60 -13.35 16.11
CA SER A 125 -0.40 -13.14 15.29
C SER A 125 -0.68 -12.55 13.90
N SER A 126 -1.92 -12.60 13.41
CA SER A 126 -2.30 -11.97 12.14
C SER A 126 -2.83 -10.55 12.28
N LEU A 127 -2.97 -10.05 13.51
CA LEU A 127 -3.51 -8.73 13.78
C LEU A 127 -2.41 -7.77 14.22
N THR A 128 -2.32 -6.65 13.51
CA THR A 128 -1.41 -5.55 13.80
C THR A 128 -2.22 -4.31 14.14
N MET A 129 -1.92 -3.67 15.27
CA MET A 129 -2.51 -2.37 15.58
C MET A 129 -1.80 -1.26 14.82
N LEU A 130 -2.60 -0.36 14.24
CA LEU A 130 -2.08 0.88 13.71
C LEU A 130 -1.66 1.81 14.86
N PRO A 131 -0.48 2.45 14.78
CA PRO A 131 -0.09 3.48 15.73
C PRO A 131 -1.13 4.61 15.78
N ALA A 132 -1.45 5.10 16.98
CA ALA A 132 -2.41 6.19 17.15
C ALA A 132 -1.99 7.51 16.48
N SER A 133 -0.68 7.68 16.25
CA SER A 133 -0.09 8.84 15.57
C SER A 133 -0.10 8.72 14.04
N MET A 134 -0.52 7.57 13.48
CA MET A 134 -0.44 7.35 12.04
C MET A 134 -1.35 8.29 11.27
N ASN A 135 -0.81 8.92 10.22
CA ASN A 135 -1.61 9.76 9.36
C ASN A 135 -2.55 8.92 8.48
N LEU A 136 -3.86 9.12 8.66
CA LEU A 136 -4.93 8.36 7.97
C LEU A 136 -4.96 8.56 6.45
N ALA A 137 -4.24 9.53 5.91
CA ALA A 137 -4.06 9.69 4.46
C ALA A 137 -3.27 8.51 3.85
N TYR A 138 -2.33 7.92 4.59
CA TYR A 138 -1.53 6.78 4.14
C TYR A 138 -2.14 5.42 4.49
N VAL A 139 -3.24 5.40 5.26
CA VAL A 139 -3.93 4.17 5.65
C VAL A 139 -4.94 3.79 4.56
N SER A 140 -4.88 2.55 4.07
CA SER A 140 -5.82 2.07 3.06
C SER A 140 -7.28 2.20 3.53
N PRO A 141 -8.23 2.52 2.63
CA PRO A 141 -9.66 2.60 2.98
C PRO A 141 -10.18 1.33 3.63
N ARG A 142 -9.66 0.16 3.21
CA ARG A 142 -10.00 -1.16 3.75
C ARG A 142 -9.80 -1.25 5.27
N VAL A 143 -8.73 -0.65 5.78
CA VAL A 143 -8.40 -0.64 7.22
C VAL A 143 -8.96 0.60 7.90
N ARG A 144 -8.89 1.77 7.25
CA ARG A 144 -9.38 3.05 7.79
C ARG A 144 -10.88 3.04 8.08
N ASP A 145 -11.67 2.50 7.15
CA ASP A 145 -13.13 2.49 7.24
C ASP A 145 -13.65 1.32 8.12
N TRP A 146 -12.75 0.41 8.49
CA TRP A 146 -12.95 -0.72 9.40
C TRP A 146 -11.93 -0.70 10.56
N PRO A 147 -12.03 0.26 11.50
CA PRO A 147 -11.17 0.30 12.68
C PRO A 147 -11.25 -1.02 13.47
N MET A 148 -10.14 -1.37 14.13
CA MET A 148 -10.02 -2.57 14.98
C MET A 148 -11.21 -2.70 15.93
N GLY A 149 -11.94 -3.82 15.83
CA GLY A 149 -13.07 -4.13 16.71
C GLY A 149 -14.36 -3.41 16.35
N LYS A 150 -14.52 -2.89 15.13
CA LYS A 150 -15.78 -2.31 14.65
C LYS A 150 -16.92 -3.30 14.86
N MET A 151 -17.93 -2.86 15.62
CA MET A 151 -19.11 -3.65 15.96
C MET A 151 -20.17 -3.52 14.86
N ILE A 152 -20.72 -4.64 14.44
CA ILE A 152 -21.85 -4.73 13.51
C ILE A 152 -22.91 -5.69 14.06
N SER A 153 -24.17 -5.42 13.73
CA SER A 153 -25.29 -6.32 14.04
C SER A 153 -25.47 -7.31 12.89
N VAL A 154 -25.48 -8.60 13.21
CA VAL A 154 -25.54 -9.68 12.22
C VAL A 154 -26.65 -10.68 12.54
N THR A 155 -27.08 -11.39 11.52
CA THR A 155 -27.83 -12.63 11.66
C THR A 155 -26.86 -13.80 11.56
N ALA A 156 -26.87 -14.68 12.55
CA ALA A 156 -25.96 -15.82 12.63
C ALA A 156 -26.75 -17.14 12.61
N LEU A 157 -26.32 -18.07 11.77
CA LEU A 157 -26.80 -19.45 11.73
C LEU A 157 -25.67 -20.38 12.13
N VAL A 158 -25.82 -21.07 13.26
CA VAL A 158 -24.86 -22.09 13.71
C VAL A 158 -25.06 -23.36 12.90
N GLN A 159 -24.06 -23.72 12.07
CA GLN A 159 -24.14 -24.85 11.14
C GLN A 159 -23.66 -26.16 11.78
N SER A 160 -22.56 -26.10 12.52
CA SER A 160 -21.98 -27.25 13.22
C SER A 160 -21.26 -26.83 14.48
N ILE A 161 -21.12 -27.78 15.40
CA ILE A 161 -20.38 -27.64 16.65
C ILE A 161 -19.67 -28.95 16.98
N ASP A 162 -18.35 -28.88 17.14
CA ASP A 162 -17.52 -30.01 17.52
C ASP A 162 -16.90 -29.76 18.91
N PRO A 163 -16.99 -30.73 19.84
CA PRO A 163 -16.44 -30.57 21.18
C PRO A 163 -14.92 -30.63 21.19
N ILE A 164 -14.31 -29.71 21.93
CA ILE A 164 -12.89 -29.71 22.29
C ILE A 164 -12.84 -29.88 23.82
N PRO A 165 -12.50 -31.09 24.33
CA PRO A 165 -12.37 -31.31 25.77
C PRO A 165 -11.18 -30.50 26.31
N GLU A 166 -11.40 -29.85 27.45
CA GLU A 166 -10.35 -29.14 28.20
C GLU A 166 -9.76 -30.06 29.30
N ASP A 167 -8.63 -29.66 29.88
CA ASP A 167 -7.99 -30.41 30.97
C ASP A 167 -8.89 -30.51 32.23
N ASP A 168 -9.79 -29.54 32.41
CA ASP A 168 -10.85 -29.58 33.43
C ASP A 168 -12.10 -30.29 32.88
N PRO A 169 -12.48 -31.48 33.41
CA PRO A 169 -13.63 -32.24 32.94
C PRO A 169 -14.99 -31.54 33.14
N GLY A 170 -15.05 -30.46 33.92
CA GLY A 170 -16.26 -29.63 34.08
C GLY A 170 -16.51 -28.64 32.94
N HIS A 171 -15.54 -28.48 32.02
CA HIS A 171 -15.56 -27.44 31.01
C HIS A 171 -15.27 -27.98 29.60
N MET A 172 -15.78 -27.27 28.60
CA MET A 172 -15.65 -27.63 27.20
C MET A 172 -15.52 -26.38 26.34
N ARG A 173 -14.67 -26.45 25.32
CA ARG A 173 -14.68 -25.48 24.21
C ARG A 173 -15.35 -26.09 22.99
N GLY A 174 -15.88 -25.26 22.11
CA GLY A 174 -16.43 -25.68 20.83
C GLY A 174 -15.60 -25.17 19.67
N LEU A 175 -15.43 -26.01 18.65
CA LEU A 175 -15.17 -25.55 17.30
C LEU A 175 -16.52 -25.35 16.61
N ILE A 176 -16.85 -24.12 16.24
CA ILE A 176 -18.17 -23.77 15.70
C ILE A 176 -18.02 -23.19 14.29
N ARG A 177 -18.84 -23.70 13.37
CA ARG A 177 -19.03 -23.12 12.04
C ARG A 177 -20.32 -22.31 12.03
N VAL A 178 -20.22 -21.04 11.63
CA VAL A 178 -21.34 -20.07 11.64
C VAL A 178 -21.46 -19.39 10.28
N HIS A 179 -22.67 -19.35 9.74
CA HIS A 179 -23.00 -18.50 8.59
C HIS A 179 -23.50 -17.15 9.12
N VAL A 180 -22.78 -16.09 8.78
CA VAL A 180 -23.02 -14.72 9.21
C VAL A 180 -23.56 -13.90 8.04
N ILE A 181 -24.69 -13.24 8.24
CA ILE A 181 -25.36 -12.42 7.24
C ILE A 181 -25.65 -11.05 7.85
N ALA A 182 -25.24 -9.98 7.17
CA ALA A 182 -25.60 -8.61 7.53
C ALA A 182 -25.70 -7.75 6.28
N ASP A 183 -26.50 -6.69 6.35
CA ASP A 183 -26.58 -5.70 5.29
C ASP A 183 -25.24 -4.98 5.16
N GLY A 184 -24.68 -4.95 3.95
CA GLY A 184 -23.36 -4.36 3.69
C GLY A 184 -22.17 -5.25 4.04
N LEU A 185 -22.39 -6.50 4.48
CA LEU A 185 -21.32 -7.48 4.62
C LEU A 185 -21.14 -8.22 3.29
N GLN A 186 -20.29 -7.67 2.43
CA GLN A 186 -19.91 -8.31 1.17
C GLN A 186 -18.71 -9.23 1.40
N ALA A 187 -18.78 -10.45 0.90
CA ALA A 187 -17.80 -11.47 1.23
C ALA A 187 -16.40 -11.12 0.68
N GLU A 188 -16.36 -10.42 -0.45
CA GLU A 188 -15.16 -9.97 -1.17
C GLU A 188 -14.38 -8.92 -0.38
N GLU A 189 -15.05 -8.19 0.53
CA GLU A 189 -14.38 -7.19 1.35
C GLU A 189 -13.43 -7.85 2.35
N PHE A 190 -13.67 -9.10 2.79
CA PHE A 190 -12.95 -9.76 3.89
C PHE A 190 -11.97 -10.83 3.42
N SER A 191 -10.78 -10.84 4.01
CA SER A 191 -9.77 -11.88 3.86
C SER A 191 -10.01 -13.06 4.82
N ASP A 192 -9.34 -14.17 4.55
CA ASP A 192 -9.23 -15.35 5.42
C ASP A 192 -8.41 -15.10 6.70
N HIS A 193 -7.56 -14.07 6.69
CA HIS A 193 -6.80 -13.64 7.86
C HIS A 193 -7.56 -12.69 8.78
N ASP A 194 -8.67 -12.09 8.32
CA ASP A 194 -9.53 -11.27 9.17
C ASP A 194 -10.18 -12.10 10.27
N VAL A 195 -10.28 -11.49 11.46
CA VAL A 195 -10.78 -12.16 12.65
C VAL A 195 -12.13 -11.54 13.04
N PHE A 196 -13.07 -12.40 13.40
CA PHE A 196 -14.40 -12.04 13.86
C PHE A 196 -14.58 -12.52 15.30
N ARG A 197 -15.11 -11.65 16.16
CA ARG A 197 -15.63 -12.06 17.47
C ARG A 197 -17.14 -11.97 17.46
N LEU A 198 -17.81 -13.11 17.56
CA LEU A 198 -19.27 -13.20 17.60
C LEU A 198 -19.74 -13.44 19.02
N SER A 199 -20.61 -12.58 19.54
CA SER A 199 -21.24 -12.77 20.85
C SER A 199 -22.59 -13.44 20.68
N LEU A 200 -22.61 -14.76 20.83
CA LEU A 200 -23.72 -15.65 20.51
C LEU A 200 -24.58 -15.94 21.76
N PRO A 201 -25.88 -15.61 21.78
CA PRO A 201 -26.74 -15.88 22.95
C PRO A 201 -26.81 -17.36 23.36
N ILE A 202 -26.74 -17.66 24.66
CA ILE A 202 -26.86 -19.03 25.17
C ILE A 202 -28.30 -19.25 25.66
N GLY A 203 -29.08 -20.01 24.89
CA GLY A 203 -30.47 -20.31 25.20
C GLY A 203 -31.40 -19.09 25.15
N GLU A 204 -32.51 -19.15 25.89
CA GLU A 204 -33.52 -18.07 25.92
C GLU A 204 -33.27 -17.03 27.03
N GLN A 205 -32.24 -17.23 27.87
CA GLN A 205 -31.94 -16.32 28.97
C GLN A 205 -31.34 -15.02 28.45
N ARG A 206 -31.98 -13.90 28.80
CA ARG A 206 -31.49 -12.57 28.43
C ARG A 206 -30.12 -12.30 29.09
N GLY A 207 -29.13 -11.97 28.27
CA GLY A 207 -27.84 -11.42 28.70
C GLY A 207 -26.68 -12.41 28.81
N ARG A 208 -26.90 -13.72 28.65
CA ARG A 208 -25.81 -14.69 28.63
C ARG A 208 -25.40 -14.99 27.19
N CYS A 209 -24.14 -14.70 26.86
CA CYS A 209 -23.57 -14.93 25.53
C CYS A 209 -22.28 -15.75 25.64
N MET A 210 -22.02 -16.51 24.59
CA MET A 210 -20.77 -17.22 24.32
C MET A 210 -20.00 -16.40 23.30
N ASP A 211 -18.74 -16.12 23.57
CA ASP A 211 -17.87 -15.46 22.59
C ASP A 211 -17.20 -16.49 21.69
N LEU A 212 -17.31 -16.27 20.38
CA LEU A 212 -16.71 -17.10 19.35
C LEU A 212 -15.68 -16.27 18.57
N TRP A 213 -14.41 -16.64 18.70
CA TRP A 213 -13.31 -16.11 17.88
C TRP A 213 -13.18 -16.95 16.61
N ALA A 214 -13.42 -16.35 15.45
CA ALA A 214 -13.56 -17.06 14.19
C ALA A 214 -12.83 -16.37 13.03
N ARG A 215 -12.52 -17.15 11.99
CA ARG A 215 -12.00 -16.69 10.70
C ARG A 215 -12.92 -17.12 9.58
N LYS A 216 -12.93 -16.33 8.50
CA LYS A 216 -13.65 -16.65 7.28
C LYS A 216 -13.08 -17.94 6.64
N ILE A 217 -13.97 -18.82 6.19
CA ILE A 217 -13.61 -20.04 5.45
C ILE A 217 -14.24 -20.10 4.06
N GLU A 218 -15.44 -19.53 3.89
CA GLU A 218 -16.17 -19.58 2.62
C GLU A 218 -16.97 -18.28 2.39
N SER A 219 -17.13 -17.92 1.12
CA SER A 219 -17.93 -16.79 0.64
C SER A 219 -19.15 -17.29 -0.15
N PRO A 220 -20.26 -17.65 0.50
CA PRO A 220 -21.51 -17.94 -0.23
C PRO A 220 -22.06 -16.67 -0.90
N GLU A 221 -23.08 -16.81 -1.77
CA GLU A 221 -23.72 -15.67 -2.47
C GLU A 221 -24.22 -14.55 -1.53
N ARG A 222 -24.49 -14.88 -0.26
CA ARG A 222 -24.91 -13.91 0.76
C ARG A 222 -24.22 -14.17 2.09
N GLY A 223 -23.52 -13.15 2.58
CA GLY A 223 -22.81 -13.19 3.86
C GLY A 223 -21.49 -13.98 3.78
N ILE A 224 -20.98 -14.39 4.95
CA ILE A 224 -19.72 -15.13 5.08
C ILE A 224 -19.92 -16.34 5.98
N ILE A 225 -19.18 -17.41 5.71
CA ILE A 225 -19.08 -18.52 6.65
C ILE A 225 -17.77 -18.40 7.40
N VAL A 226 -17.86 -18.42 8.73
CA VAL A 226 -16.72 -18.34 9.63
C VAL A 226 -16.62 -19.62 10.45
N THR A 227 -15.40 -20.02 10.80
CA THR A 227 -15.13 -21.12 11.73
C THR A 227 -14.24 -20.63 12.86
N GLY A 228 -14.52 -21.07 14.08
CA GLY A 228 -13.85 -20.50 15.24
C GLY A 228 -13.95 -21.32 16.51
N ARG A 229 -13.21 -20.88 17.52
CA ARG A 229 -13.21 -21.46 18.87
C ARG A 229 -14.00 -20.58 19.81
N THR A 230 -14.78 -21.22 20.68
CA THR A 230 -15.50 -20.54 21.75
C THR A 230 -14.58 -20.25 22.93
N ASP A 231 -15.03 -19.37 23.81
CA ASP A 231 -14.63 -19.37 25.21
C ASP A 231 -14.94 -20.70 25.91
N CYS A 232 -14.41 -20.84 27.13
CA CYS A 232 -14.58 -22.03 27.95
C CYS A 232 -15.99 -22.05 28.55
N LEU A 233 -16.77 -23.10 28.25
CA LEU A 233 -18.15 -23.23 28.68
C LEU A 233 -18.30 -24.34 29.72
N SER A 234 -19.24 -24.18 30.65
CA SER A 234 -19.67 -25.28 31.51
C SER A 234 -20.42 -26.36 30.71
N LEU A 235 -20.47 -27.59 31.23
CA LEU A 235 -21.23 -28.68 30.61
C LEU A 235 -22.73 -28.38 30.43
N GLU A 236 -23.31 -27.50 31.26
CA GLU A 236 -24.71 -27.08 31.12
C GLU A 236 -24.90 -26.13 29.94
N GLU A 237 -24.03 -25.13 29.80
CA GLU A 237 -24.02 -24.22 28.65
C GLU A 237 -23.77 -24.98 27.35
N TRP A 238 -22.84 -25.93 27.37
CA TRP A 238 -22.54 -26.77 26.22
C TRP A 238 -23.77 -27.50 25.67
N LYS A 239 -24.61 -28.07 26.56
CA LYS A 239 -25.86 -28.74 26.18
C LYS A 239 -26.86 -27.78 25.54
N LEU A 240 -26.92 -26.53 26.01
CA LEU A 240 -27.80 -25.50 25.45
C LEU A 240 -27.32 -25.06 24.06
N VAL A 241 -26.01 -24.88 23.87
CA VAL A 241 -25.44 -24.47 22.58
C VAL A 241 -25.58 -25.58 21.54
N THR A 242 -25.27 -26.83 21.91
CA THR A 242 -25.41 -28.00 21.02
C THR A 242 -26.86 -28.25 20.61
N GLY A 243 -27.81 -28.03 21.53
CA GLY A 243 -29.25 -28.11 21.22
C GLY A 243 -29.75 -27.00 20.28
N ALA A 244 -28.99 -25.91 20.12
CA ALA A 244 -29.33 -24.77 19.28
C ALA A 244 -28.65 -24.80 17.89
N VAL A 245 -28.00 -25.90 17.51
CA VAL A 245 -27.47 -26.07 16.15
C VAL A 245 -28.61 -26.02 15.14
N GLY A 246 -28.41 -25.35 14.01
CA GLY A 246 -29.44 -25.13 13.00
C GLY A 246 -30.44 -24.01 13.33
N THR A 247 -30.31 -23.34 14.48
CA THR A 247 -31.14 -22.18 14.82
C THR A 247 -30.55 -20.89 14.25
N VAL A 248 -31.43 -20.03 13.72
CA VAL A 248 -31.09 -18.69 13.27
C VAL A 248 -31.21 -17.72 14.43
N ARG A 249 -30.17 -16.92 14.66
CA ARG A 249 -30.10 -15.91 15.71
C ARG A 249 -29.99 -14.54 15.07
N SER A 250 -30.97 -13.68 15.31
CA SER A 250 -30.95 -12.29 14.85
C SER A 250 -30.31 -11.37 15.89
N SER A 251 -29.74 -10.25 15.43
CA SER A 251 -29.12 -9.22 16.28
C SER A 251 -27.93 -9.72 17.11
N VAL A 252 -27.14 -10.63 16.54
CA VAL A 252 -25.86 -11.04 17.11
C VAL A 252 -24.87 -9.89 16.93
N GLU A 253 -24.15 -9.56 17.98
CA GLU A 253 -23.08 -8.58 17.90
C GLU A 253 -21.81 -9.25 17.37
N ALA A 254 -21.24 -8.68 16.31
CA ALA A 254 -19.99 -9.13 15.72
C ALA A 254 -18.96 -7.99 15.75
N ALA A 255 -17.83 -8.22 16.40
CA ALA A 255 -16.65 -7.36 16.29
C ALA A 255 -15.76 -7.84 15.14
N VAL A 256 -15.37 -6.92 14.26
CA VAL A 256 -14.52 -7.22 13.10
C VAL A 256 -13.11 -6.67 13.33
N TYR A 257 -12.11 -7.52 13.09
CA TYR A 257 -10.69 -7.20 13.21
C TYR A 257 -10.00 -7.49 11.88
N ARG A 258 -9.67 -6.44 11.12
CA ARG A 258 -9.02 -6.55 9.81
C ARG A 258 -7.54 -6.87 9.93
N ALA A 259 -7.08 -7.91 9.25
CA ALA A 259 -5.66 -8.19 9.09
C ALA A 259 -5.07 -7.30 7.98
N VAL A 260 -3.92 -6.70 8.26
CA VAL A 260 -3.18 -5.92 7.25
C VAL A 260 -2.52 -6.87 6.25
N SER A 261 -2.52 -6.50 4.97
CA SER A 261 -1.91 -7.29 3.89
C SER A 261 -0.85 -6.48 3.12
N PRO A 262 0.00 -7.12 2.30
CA PRO A 262 0.97 -6.39 1.47
C PRO A 262 0.35 -5.32 0.56
N ALA A 263 -0.92 -5.49 0.17
CA ALA A 263 -1.70 -4.51 -0.59
C ALA A 263 -1.87 -3.18 0.17
N ASP A 264 -2.01 -3.24 1.48
CA ASP A 264 -2.15 -2.08 2.34
C ASP A 264 -0.85 -1.26 2.40
N ASP A 265 0.30 -1.94 2.41
CA ASP A 265 1.60 -1.27 2.31
C ASP A 265 1.80 -0.64 0.92
N VAL A 266 1.33 -1.31 -0.15
CA VAL A 266 1.33 -0.74 -1.52
C VAL A 266 0.45 0.50 -1.64
N TYR A 267 -0.71 0.52 -0.99
CA TYR A 267 -1.53 1.73 -0.89
C TYR A 267 -0.73 2.89 -0.27
N SER A 268 -0.03 2.62 0.83
CA SER A 268 0.84 3.60 1.49
C SER A 268 1.93 4.12 0.54
N CYS A 269 2.59 3.24 -0.21
CA CYS A 269 3.56 3.62 -1.24
C CYS A 269 2.93 4.47 -2.36
N GLY A 270 1.70 4.16 -2.77
CA GLY A 270 0.95 4.97 -3.74
C GLY A 270 0.69 6.39 -3.24
N MET A 271 0.32 6.54 -1.97
CA MET A 271 0.11 7.84 -1.34
C MET A 271 1.43 8.62 -1.14
N LEU A 272 2.53 7.94 -0.79
CA LEU A 272 3.88 8.54 -0.73
C LEU A 272 4.35 9.03 -2.10
N LEU A 273 4.09 8.25 -3.16
CA LEU A 273 4.38 8.66 -4.54
C LEU A 273 3.52 9.85 -4.94
N LEU A 274 2.22 9.83 -4.64
CA LEU A 274 1.32 10.96 -4.91
C LEU A 274 1.81 12.24 -4.23
N ARG A 275 2.16 12.15 -2.95
CA ARG A 275 2.74 13.27 -2.20
C ARG A 275 4.02 13.78 -2.85
N ALA A 276 4.91 12.88 -3.27
CA ALA A 276 6.15 13.25 -3.95
C ALA A 276 5.89 13.95 -5.29
N LEU A 277 4.88 13.51 -6.06
CA LEU A 277 4.47 14.09 -7.35
C LEU A 277 3.83 15.47 -7.22
N LEU A 278 3.04 15.71 -6.17
CA LEU A 278 2.38 17.01 -5.94
C LEU A 278 3.31 18.05 -5.29
N GLY A 279 4.53 17.63 -4.93
CA GLY A 279 5.52 18.46 -4.28
C GLY A 279 5.05 18.97 -2.92
N SER A 280 5.56 20.13 -2.51
CA SER A 280 5.35 20.70 -1.17
C SER A 280 4.05 21.53 -1.01
N ASP A 281 3.11 21.46 -1.95
CA ASP A 281 1.84 22.19 -1.88
C ASP A 281 0.80 21.44 -1.02
N GLU A 282 0.64 21.87 0.24
CA GLU A 282 -0.34 21.30 1.18
C GLU A 282 -1.79 21.41 0.71
N GLN A 283 -2.14 22.49 0.00
CA GLN A 283 -3.51 22.67 -0.49
C GLN A 283 -3.81 21.69 -1.63
N CYS A 284 -2.85 21.50 -2.53
CA CYS A 284 -2.95 20.52 -3.60
C CYS A 284 -3.01 19.09 -3.04
N TRP A 285 -2.15 18.78 -2.08
CA TRP A 285 -2.12 17.49 -1.37
C TRP A 285 -3.47 17.17 -0.70
N THR A 286 -4.01 18.10 0.08
CA THR A 286 -5.29 17.92 0.78
C THR A 286 -6.42 17.64 -0.21
N ARG A 287 -6.52 18.44 -1.29
CA ARG A 287 -7.53 18.23 -2.33
C ARG A 287 -7.36 16.88 -3.03
N ALA A 288 -6.13 16.47 -3.34
CA ALA A 288 -5.88 15.19 -3.98
C ALA A 288 -6.33 14.02 -3.09
N CYS A 289 -6.07 14.09 -1.78
CA CYS A 289 -6.56 13.09 -0.81
C CYS A 289 -8.09 13.03 -0.76
N GLU A 290 -8.77 14.19 -0.80
CA GLU A 290 -10.23 14.27 -0.79
C GLU A 290 -10.86 13.69 -2.07
N TYR A 291 -10.27 13.96 -3.24
CA TYR A 291 -10.83 13.52 -4.53
C TYR A 291 -10.45 12.09 -4.92
N LEU A 292 -9.35 11.55 -4.41
CA LEU A 292 -8.83 10.25 -4.80
C LEU A 292 -9.88 9.11 -4.72
N PRO A 293 -10.70 8.97 -3.65
CA PRO A 293 -11.73 7.94 -3.60
C PRO A 293 -12.75 8.05 -4.74
N SER A 294 -13.20 9.27 -5.07
CA SER A 294 -14.15 9.50 -6.15
C SER A 294 -13.54 9.22 -7.53
N ILE A 295 -12.26 9.55 -7.71
CA ILE A 295 -11.52 9.24 -8.95
C ILE A 295 -11.43 7.73 -9.10
N VAL A 296 -10.98 7.01 -8.06
CA VAL A 296 -10.86 5.54 -8.09
C VAL A 296 -12.20 4.88 -8.42
N GLN A 297 -13.29 5.28 -7.77
CA GLN A 297 -14.64 4.77 -8.10
C GLN A 297 -15.03 5.08 -9.55
N GLY A 298 -14.68 6.25 -10.05
CA GLY A 298 -14.94 6.66 -11.44
C GLY A 298 -14.09 5.96 -12.49
N LEU A 299 -13.02 5.24 -12.08
CA LEU A 299 -12.13 4.49 -12.97
C LEU A 299 -12.57 3.06 -13.19
N GLU A 300 -13.25 2.43 -12.23
CA GLU A 300 -13.70 1.04 -12.32
C GLU A 300 -14.38 0.68 -13.66
N PRO A 301 -15.42 1.41 -14.13
CA PRO A 301 -16.06 1.07 -15.41
C PRO A 301 -15.16 1.34 -16.64
N VAL A 302 -14.11 2.13 -16.49
CA VAL A 302 -13.21 2.55 -17.57
C VAL A 302 -12.12 1.51 -17.82
N VAL A 303 -11.63 0.91 -16.75
CA VAL A 303 -10.50 -0.04 -16.76
C VAL A 303 -10.94 -1.50 -16.73
N GLN A 304 -12.23 -1.77 -16.47
CA GLN A 304 -12.77 -3.12 -16.50
C GLN A 304 -12.59 -3.78 -17.88
N GLY A 305 -12.06 -5.01 -17.88
CA GLY A 305 -11.82 -5.79 -19.10
C GLY A 305 -10.58 -5.39 -19.90
N LEU A 306 -9.72 -4.52 -19.36
CA LEU A 306 -8.38 -4.31 -19.92
C LEU A 306 -7.47 -5.49 -19.58
N GLU A 307 -6.67 -5.93 -20.55
CA GLU A 307 -5.58 -6.86 -20.28
C GLU A 307 -4.47 -6.19 -19.44
N GLU A 308 -3.79 -6.96 -18.61
CA GLU A 308 -2.72 -6.45 -17.73
C GLU A 308 -1.54 -5.87 -18.52
N ASP A 309 -1.33 -6.31 -19.76
CA ASP A 309 -0.23 -5.88 -20.63
C ASP A 309 -0.61 -4.74 -21.59
N ASP A 310 -1.89 -4.34 -21.66
CA ASP A 310 -2.33 -3.24 -22.53
C ASP A 310 -2.07 -1.87 -21.89
N HIS A 311 -0.78 -1.53 -21.78
CA HIS A 311 -0.31 -0.27 -21.21
C HIS A 311 -0.86 0.95 -21.95
N TYR A 312 -1.02 0.88 -23.28
CA TYR A 312 -1.47 2.02 -24.07
C TYR A 312 -2.95 2.32 -23.86
N ALA A 313 -3.83 1.30 -23.94
CA ALA A 313 -5.25 1.52 -23.69
C ALA A 313 -5.50 1.96 -22.25
N ARG A 314 -4.77 1.39 -21.28
CA ARG A 314 -4.82 1.82 -19.87
C ARG A 314 -4.44 3.30 -19.73
N TYR A 315 -3.30 3.69 -20.29
CA TYR A 315 -2.81 5.07 -20.27
C TYR A 315 -3.86 6.04 -20.80
N VAL A 316 -4.36 5.81 -22.02
CA VAL A 316 -5.30 6.72 -22.69
C VAL A 316 -6.58 6.85 -21.88
N ARG A 317 -7.19 5.72 -21.50
CA ARG A 317 -8.48 5.72 -20.81
C ARG A 317 -8.42 6.37 -19.42
N VAL A 318 -7.37 6.09 -18.65
CA VAL A 318 -7.19 6.68 -17.32
C VAL A 318 -6.90 8.18 -17.45
N LYS A 319 -6.01 8.58 -18.35
CA LYS A 319 -5.67 9.98 -18.60
C LYS A 319 -6.92 10.80 -18.94
N ASP A 320 -7.70 10.36 -19.93
CA ASP A 320 -8.88 11.08 -20.39
C ASP A 320 -9.86 11.27 -19.22
N ARG A 321 -10.16 10.19 -18.49
CA ARG A 321 -11.08 10.21 -17.35
C ARG A 321 -10.62 11.14 -16.22
N VAL A 322 -9.34 11.09 -15.84
CA VAL A 322 -8.80 11.88 -14.72
C VAL A 322 -8.69 13.35 -15.10
N SER A 323 -8.32 13.64 -16.35
CA SER A 323 -8.19 15.01 -16.88
C SER A 323 -9.52 15.77 -16.93
N GLU A 324 -10.63 15.07 -17.18
CA GLU A 324 -11.99 15.62 -17.11
C GLU A 324 -12.43 15.95 -15.67
N SER A 325 -11.90 15.18 -14.71
CA SER A 325 -12.47 15.13 -13.36
C SER A 325 -11.84 16.13 -12.40
N THR A 326 -10.55 16.51 -12.56
CA THR A 326 -9.88 17.38 -11.58
C THR A 326 -8.71 18.20 -12.13
N HIS A 327 -8.46 19.36 -11.50
CA HIS A 327 -7.27 20.18 -11.76
C HIS A 327 -6.05 19.78 -10.91
N CYS A 328 -6.19 18.82 -9.99
CA CYS A 328 -5.13 18.46 -9.02
C CYS A 328 -3.99 17.65 -9.66
N PHE A 329 -4.25 16.94 -10.76
CA PHE A 329 -3.26 16.11 -11.47
C PHE A 329 -2.70 16.79 -12.73
N LYS A 330 -2.63 18.11 -12.75
CA LYS A 330 -2.02 18.84 -13.87
C LYS A 330 -0.53 18.53 -13.92
N ALA A 331 -0.05 18.14 -15.09
CA ALA A 331 1.38 17.94 -15.32
C ALA A 331 2.16 19.20 -14.94
N GLU A 332 3.21 19.03 -14.14
CA GLU A 332 4.17 20.12 -13.93
C GLU A 332 4.76 20.52 -15.28
N ALA A 333 4.83 21.83 -15.51
CA ALA A 333 5.48 22.34 -16.71
C ALA A 333 6.91 21.77 -16.77
N GLN A 334 7.29 21.23 -17.93
CA GLN A 334 8.62 20.66 -18.25
C GLN A 334 8.82 19.15 -17.95
N ILE A 335 7.86 18.46 -17.30
CA ILE A 335 7.86 16.99 -17.28
C ILE A 335 7.14 16.48 -18.53
N PRO A 336 7.73 15.56 -19.32
CA PRO A 336 7.05 14.98 -20.48
C PRO A 336 5.71 14.36 -20.07
N GLU A 337 4.64 14.73 -20.80
CA GLU A 337 3.26 14.41 -20.42
C GLU A 337 3.03 12.91 -20.21
N ALA A 338 3.61 12.08 -21.08
CA ALA A 338 3.52 10.63 -20.98
C ALA A 338 4.14 10.09 -19.67
N ILE A 339 5.30 10.62 -19.29
CA ILE A 339 6.00 10.23 -18.06
C ILE A 339 5.19 10.65 -16.83
N TRP A 340 4.62 11.85 -16.85
CA TRP A 340 3.75 12.34 -15.77
C TRP A 340 2.53 11.43 -15.59
N TRP A 341 1.80 11.17 -16.66
CA TRP A 341 0.57 10.39 -16.60
C TRP A 341 0.82 8.93 -16.26
N ASP A 342 1.92 8.33 -16.69
CA ASP A 342 2.29 6.97 -16.28
C ASP A 342 2.54 6.89 -14.76
N ALA A 343 3.13 7.92 -14.15
CA ALA A 343 3.28 7.98 -12.70
C ALA A 343 1.95 8.17 -11.98
N VAL A 344 1.04 9.01 -12.52
CA VAL A 344 -0.32 9.15 -12.00
C VAL A 344 -1.09 7.81 -12.10
N VAL A 345 -0.96 7.08 -13.21
CA VAL A 345 -1.54 5.75 -13.37
C VAL A 345 -0.98 4.79 -12.32
N ALA A 346 0.34 4.79 -12.09
CA ALA A 346 0.97 3.96 -11.06
C ALA A 346 0.41 4.28 -9.65
N VAL A 347 0.21 5.55 -9.31
CA VAL A 347 -0.48 5.96 -8.07
C VAL A 347 -1.89 5.37 -8.01
N LEU A 348 -2.70 5.56 -9.05
CA LEU A 348 -4.10 5.12 -9.05
C LEU A 348 -4.22 3.59 -8.96
N ARG A 349 -3.28 2.85 -9.56
CA ARG A 349 -3.20 1.39 -9.43
C ARG A 349 -2.80 0.95 -8.03
N ALA A 350 -1.90 1.68 -7.37
CA ALA A 350 -1.51 1.41 -5.99
C ALA A 350 -2.63 1.75 -4.99
N CYS A 351 -3.40 2.80 -5.28
CA CYS A 351 -4.43 3.31 -4.37
C CYS A 351 -5.86 2.79 -4.66
N SER A 352 -6.02 1.81 -5.54
CA SER A 352 -7.33 1.22 -5.90
C SER A 352 -7.42 -0.26 -5.54
N THR A 353 -8.63 -0.81 -5.61
CA THR A 353 -8.92 -2.24 -5.42
C THR A 353 -9.59 -2.85 -6.67
N ILE A 354 -9.48 -2.19 -7.82
CA ILE A 354 -10.17 -2.59 -9.05
C ILE A 354 -9.50 -3.83 -9.65
N GLN A 355 -10.28 -4.89 -9.86
CA GLN A 355 -9.80 -6.14 -10.43
C GLN A 355 -9.18 -5.96 -11.82
N GLY A 356 -7.97 -6.51 -12.01
CA GLY A 356 -7.21 -6.44 -13.26
C GLY A 356 -6.54 -5.08 -13.52
N PHE A 357 -6.71 -4.11 -12.63
CA PHE A 357 -6.06 -2.79 -12.73
C PHE A 357 -5.14 -2.53 -11.54
N SER A 358 -5.61 -2.77 -10.32
CA SER A 358 -4.83 -2.54 -9.10
C SER A 358 -3.72 -3.58 -8.95
N TYR A 359 -2.60 -3.18 -8.32
CA TYR A 359 -1.56 -4.13 -7.88
C TYR A 359 -2.05 -5.04 -6.74
N ALA A 360 -3.17 -4.67 -6.11
CA ALA A 360 -3.71 -5.23 -4.89
C ALA A 360 -5.08 -5.91 -5.07
N SER A 361 -5.50 -6.19 -6.32
CA SER A 361 -6.89 -6.61 -6.58
C SER A 361 -7.22 -8.08 -6.35
N GLU A 362 -6.23 -8.90 -6.03
CA GLU A 362 -6.46 -10.29 -5.62
C GLU A 362 -6.05 -10.43 -4.16
N ALA A 363 -6.41 -11.54 -3.51
CA ALA A 363 -5.91 -11.88 -2.18
C ALA A 363 -4.37 -11.97 -2.26
N ALA A 364 -3.71 -10.82 -2.16
CA ALA A 364 -2.36 -10.63 -2.65
C ALA A 364 -1.45 -11.57 -1.87
N THR A 365 -0.91 -12.55 -2.59
CA THR A 365 0.06 -13.48 -2.04
C THR A 365 1.32 -12.72 -1.67
N TYR A 366 2.06 -13.24 -0.69
CA TYR A 366 3.37 -12.69 -0.33
C TYR A 366 4.41 -12.90 -1.45
N ASP A 367 4.12 -13.79 -2.40
CA ASP A 367 4.95 -14.10 -3.56
C ASP A 367 4.09 -14.29 -4.84
N PRO A 368 4.30 -13.49 -5.91
CA PRO A 368 5.12 -12.28 -5.90
C PRO A 368 4.43 -11.16 -5.10
N SER A 369 5.19 -10.39 -4.33
CA SER A 369 4.64 -9.26 -3.58
C SER A 369 4.03 -8.20 -4.53
N PRO A 370 2.86 -7.60 -4.21
CA PRO A 370 2.28 -6.54 -5.04
C PRO A 370 3.19 -5.31 -5.13
N ALA A 371 4.06 -5.08 -4.14
CA ALA A 371 5.07 -4.03 -4.16
C ALA A 371 6.09 -4.22 -5.29
N ARG A 372 6.32 -5.47 -5.73
CA ARG A 372 7.19 -5.78 -6.87
C ARG A 372 6.63 -5.25 -8.18
N GLY A 373 5.30 -5.32 -8.35
CA GLY A 373 4.61 -4.78 -9.53
C GLY A 373 4.82 -3.26 -9.64
N LEU A 374 4.56 -2.54 -8.55
CA LEU A 374 4.80 -1.10 -8.49
C LEU A 374 6.28 -0.76 -8.69
N ALA A 375 7.20 -1.51 -8.07
CA ALA A 375 8.64 -1.30 -8.24
C ALA A 375 9.06 -1.39 -9.71
N ARG A 376 8.61 -2.41 -10.45
CA ARG A 376 8.94 -2.57 -11.88
C ARG A 376 8.46 -1.39 -12.72
N GLU A 377 7.26 -0.88 -12.47
CA GLU A 377 6.75 0.29 -13.20
C GLU A 377 7.53 1.56 -12.88
N LEU A 378 7.88 1.76 -11.60
CA LEU A 378 8.71 2.89 -11.19
C LEU A 378 10.15 2.79 -11.74
N GLU A 379 10.70 1.59 -11.90
CA GLU A 379 11.99 1.36 -12.55
C GLU A 379 11.95 1.80 -14.02
N VAL A 380 10.91 1.38 -14.75
CA VAL A 380 10.70 1.76 -16.16
C VAL A 380 10.53 3.27 -16.29
N LEU A 381 9.75 3.88 -15.39
CA LEU A 381 9.53 5.32 -15.36
C LEU A 381 10.81 6.10 -15.05
N ALA A 382 11.56 5.69 -14.03
CA ALA A 382 12.84 6.29 -13.68
C ALA A 382 13.83 6.19 -14.84
N ARG A 383 13.89 5.04 -15.52
CA ARG A 383 14.75 4.84 -16.70
C ARG A 383 14.38 5.79 -17.83
N ARG A 384 13.10 5.91 -18.16
CA ARG A 384 12.62 6.84 -19.20
C ARG A 384 12.93 8.29 -18.86
N ALA A 385 12.71 8.71 -17.62
CA ALA A 385 13.06 10.06 -17.19
C ALA A 385 14.57 10.34 -17.25
N ARG A 386 15.42 9.35 -16.93
CA ARG A 386 16.89 9.51 -17.12
C ARG A 386 17.25 9.65 -18.60
N THR A 387 16.63 8.86 -19.48
CA THR A 387 16.84 8.96 -20.93
C THR A 387 16.52 10.37 -21.43
N GLU A 388 15.37 10.92 -21.02
CA GLU A 388 14.97 12.31 -21.35
C GLU A 388 15.93 13.34 -20.73
N LEU A 389 16.26 13.20 -19.45
CA LEU A 389 17.12 14.14 -18.70
C LEU A 389 18.51 14.30 -19.32
N PHE A 390 19.10 13.19 -19.73
CA PHE A 390 20.43 13.17 -20.34
C PHE A 390 20.39 13.24 -21.87
N GLU A 391 19.22 13.49 -22.46
CA GLU A 391 19.00 13.53 -23.91
C GLU A 391 19.63 12.31 -24.62
N ALA A 392 19.61 11.15 -23.96
CA ALA A 392 20.39 9.99 -24.39
C ALA A 392 19.98 9.55 -25.80
N ASP A 393 18.70 9.66 -26.15
CA ASP A 393 18.19 9.37 -27.49
C ASP A 393 18.72 10.36 -28.55
N GLN A 394 18.84 11.64 -28.21
CA GLN A 394 19.40 12.65 -29.11
C GLN A 394 20.90 12.43 -29.30
N ARG A 395 21.60 12.09 -28.22
CA ARG A 395 23.03 11.75 -28.24
C ARG A 395 23.27 10.48 -29.03
N ASP A 396 22.49 9.43 -28.81
CA ASP A 396 22.65 8.14 -29.48
C ASP A 396 22.25 8.24 -30.96
N ALA A 397 21.21 9.00 -31.30
CA ALA A 397 20.90 9.35 -32.69
C ALA A 397 22.00 10.18 -33.36
N MET A 398 22.64 11.11 -32.64
CA MET A 398 23.79 11.86 -33.14
C MET A 398 25.01 10.96 -33.36
N ILE A 399 25.29 10.04 -32.43
CA ILE A 399 26.35 9.05 -32.55
C ILE A 399 26.10 8.16 -33.77
N LEU A 400 24.87 7.65 -33.95
CA LEU A 400 24.51 6.83 -35.12
C LEU A 400 24.69 7.60 -36.43
N ARG A 401 24.25 8.86 -36.51
CA ARG A 401 24.48 9.72 -37.70
C ARG A 401 25.96 9.95 -37.98
N VAL A 402 26.78 10.14 -36.94
CA VAL A 402 28.24 10.28 -37.10
C VAL A 402 28.87 8.97 -37.58
N CYS A 403 28.44 7.83 -37.05
CA CYS A 403 28.89 6.50 -37.47
C CYS A 403 28.49 6.22 -38.93
N GLU A 404 27.25 6.51 -39.33
CA GLU A 404 26.79 6.41 -40.73
C GLU A 404 27.62 7.28 -41.66
N HIS A 405 27.89 8.54 -41.29
CA HIS A 405 28.72 9.44 -42.08
C HIS A 405 30.17 8.95 -42.21
N ALA A 406 30.73 8.40 -41.14
CA ALA A 406 32.07 7.82 -41.14
C ALA A 406 32.16 6.54 -42.01
N MET A 407 31.12 5.69 -41.99
CA MET A 407 31.04 4.50 -42.84
C MET A 407 30.85 4.87 -44.32
N ASN A 408 30.00 5.85 -44.62
CA ASN A 408 29.79 6.34 -45.99
C ASN A 408 31.05 7.01 -46.57
N ARG A 409 31.82 7.74 -45.77
CA ARG A 409 33.12 8.28 -46.19
C ARG A 409 34.16 7.20 -46.46
N ARG A 410 34.15 6.08 -45.73
CA ARG A 410 35.02 4.93 -46.02
C ARG A 410 34.62 4.21 -47.32
N ALA A 411 33.33 4.12 -47.65
CA ALA A 411 32.88 3.53 -48.91
C ALA A 411 33.32 4.33 -50.15
N VAL A 412 33.38 5.67 -50.04
CA VAL A 412 33.84 6.57 -51.11
C VAL A 412 35.36 6.55 -51.29
N CYS A 413 36.14 6.08 -50.31
CA CYS A 413 37.61 5.94 -50.44
C CYS A 413 38.06 4.54 -50.89
N VAL A 414 37.14 3.60 -51.08
CA VAL A 414 37.42 2.22 -51.55
C VAL A 414 36.75 1.94 -52.91
N SER A 415 36.13 2.96 -53.51
CA SER A 415 35.73 2.99 -54.93
C SER A 415 36.69 3.91 -55.69
#